data_AF-A0A1W9X5S6-F1
#
_entry.id   AF-A0A1W9X5S6-F1
#
_cell.length_a   1.000
_cell.length_b   1.000
_cell.length_c   1.000
_cell.angle_alpha   90.00
_cell.angle_beta   90.00
_cell.angle_gamma   90.00
#
_symmetry.space_group_name_H-M   'P 1'
#
loop_
_entity.id
_entity.type
_entity.pdbx_description
1 polymer ?
#
loop_
_entity_poly.entity_id
_entity_poly.type
_entity_poly.pdbx_seq_one_letter_code
_entity_poly.pdbx_strand_id
1 'polypeptide(L)'
;MKVFVRFAFVLLTLCFLAGCYSQTPKPVTYKYSKQQKMQAAHHWDILAEDVAEQIRLTLTQAGYLSQPVYVQPPCGAPFGECAPHEEAPFGEGFYDLMLTHLVNKNINVAIQREKALIVKTKAQVVYHREKRLTRHFRPGLISGVATLAAGLAWVIRDARVYGGWKDEGLAWTAAALTGAVLWDTTTGMSTKEGPSGVPHSEVIITTSIRDYNAYLMRKTDIYYINDADYWHYQTPPPVQVIDVRDS
;
A
#
# COMPACT_ATOMS: atom_id res chain seq x y z
N MET A 1 -59.12 -22.95 8.58
CA MET A 1 -58.07 -24.00 8.45
C MET A 1 -56.92 -23.66 7.50
N LYS A 2 -57.15 -23.18 6.26
CA LYS A 2 -56.05 -22.93 5.28
C LYS A 2 -55.03 -21.84 5.66
N VAL A 3 -55.43 -20.82 6.43
CA VAL A 3 -54.54 -19.73 6.88
C VAL A 3 -53.64 -20.17 8.04
N PHE A 4 -54.19 -20.96 8.97
CA PHE A 4 -53.46 -21.47 10.13
C PHE A 4 -52.35 -22.48 9.74
N VAL A 5 -52.62 -23.34 8.75
CA VAL A 5 -51.62 -24.29 8.21
C VAL A 5 -50.48 -23.55 7.50
N ARG A 6 -50.77 -22.43 6.81
CA ARG A 6 -49.75 -21.58 6.18
C ARG A 6 -48.87 -20.88 7.20
N PHE A 7 -49.45 -20.36 8.29
CA PHE A 7 -48.69 -19.75 9.38
C PHE A 7 -47.81 -20.78 10.12
N ALA A 8 -48.33 -21.97 10.39
CA ALA A 8 -47.57 -23.04 11.03
C ALA A 8 -46.39 -23.50 10.17
N PHE A 9 -46.55 -23.58 8.85
CA PHE A 9 -45.48 -23.94 7.93
C PHE A 9 -44.38 -22.87 7.86
N VAL A 10 -44.76 -21.59 7.83
CA VAL A 10 -43.81 -20.45 7.86
C VAL A 10 -43.01 -20.44 9.18
N LEU A 11 -43.66 -20.71 10.32
CA LEU A 11 -43.01 -20.75 11.63
C LEU A 11 -42.03 -21.94 11.74
N LEU A 12 -42.42 -23.11 11.23
CA LEU A 12 -41.58 -24.31 11.24
C LEU A 12 -40.35 -24.14 10.34
N THR A 13 -40.48 -23.49 9.18
CA THR A 13 -39.34 -23.14 8.31
C THR A 13 -38.38 -22.12 8.96
N LEU A 14 -38.88 -21.25 9.84
CA LEU A 14 -38.06 -20.28 10.56
C LEU A 14 -37.18 -20.95 11.63
N CYS A 15 -37.67 -22.03 12.28
CA CYS A 15 -36.90 -22.80 13.25
C CYS A 15 -35.78 -23.64 12.61
N PHE A 16 -35.91 -24.08 11.35
CA PHE A 16 -34.85 -24.79 10.63
C PHE A 16 -33.71 -23.88 10.13
N LEU A 17 -33.91 -22.55 10.14
CA LEU A 17 -32.84 -21.57 9.87
C LEU A 17 -31.99 -21.24 11.11
N ALA A 18 -32.38 -21.70 12.31
CA ALA A 18 -31.56 -21.64 13.52
C ALA A 18 -30.52 -22.77 13.55
N GLY A 19 -29.74 -22.89 12.48
CA GLY A 19 -28.70 -23.92 12.32
C GLY A 19 -27.44 -23.60 13.13
N CYS A 20 -27.10 -24.51 14.05
CA CYS A 20 -25.81 -24.78 14.70
C CYS A 20 -24.78 -23.63 14.81
N TYR A 21 -24.80 -22.96 15.95
CA TYR A 21 -23.75 -22.07 16.42
C TYR A 21 -22.50 -22.88 16.79
N SER A 22 -21.61 -23.16 15.83
CA SER A 22 -20.31 -23.78 16.08
C SER A 22 -19.34 -22.74 16.66
N GLN A 23 -18.90 -22.95 17.91
CA GLN A 23 -18.00 -22.05 18.65
C GLN A 23 -16.51 -22.25 18.31
N THR A 24 -16.17 -22.31 17.03
CA THR A 24 -14.76 -22.25 16.63
C THR A 24 -14.44 -20.82 16.18
N PRO A 25 -13.51 -20.11 16.84
CA PRO A 25 -13.03 -18.82 16.36
C PRO A 25 -12.48 -19.01 14.95
N LYS A 26 -13.14 -18.39 13.97
CA LYS A 26 -12.66 -18.43 12.58
C LYS A 26 -11.62 -17.33 12.40
N PRO A 27 -10.56 -17.59 11.61
CA PRO A 27 -9.64 -16.54 11.24
C PRO A 27 -10.42 -15.43 10.55
N VAL A 28 -10.37 -14.22 11.12
CA VAL A 28 -10.90 -13.03 10.48
C VAL A 28 -9.78 -12.34 9.71
N THR A 29 -10.11 -11.83 8.53
CA THR A 29 -9.19 -10.98 7.75
C THR A 29 -9.09 -9.60 8.39
N TYR A 30 -7.95 -8.93 8.20
CA TYR A 30 -7.79 -7.52 8.58
C TYR A 30 -8.82 -6.62 7.90
N LYS A 31 -9.09 -5.46 8.51
CA LYS A 31 -9.91 -4.42 7.88
C LYS A 31 -9.25 -3.99 6.56
N TYR A 32 -10.08 -3.67 5.57
CA TYR A 32 -9.60 -3.16 4.29
C TYR A 32 -8.76 -1.89 4.50
N SER A 33 -7.55 -1.90 3.96
CA SER A 33 -6.62 -0.76 3.97
C SER A 33 -5.93 -0.66 2.61
N LYS A 34 -5.36 0.52 2.33
CA LYS A 34 -4.54 0.74 1.12
C LYS A 34 -3.09 0.87 1.55
N GLN A 35 -2.19 0.40 0.69
CA GLN A 35 -0.76 0.50 0.88
C GLN A 35 -0.13 1.11 -0.37
N GLN A 36 0.90 1.92 -0.15
CA GLN A 36 1.60 2.63 -1.22
C GLN A 36 2.56 1.70 -1.98
N LYS A 37 2.90 2.09 -3.21
CA LYS A 37 3.79 1.35 -4.10
C LYS A 37 5.03 2.17 -4.44
N MET A 38 6.20 1.55 -4.36
CA MET A 38 7.50 2.13 -4.72
C MET A 38 7.95 1.56 -6.07
N GLN A 39 7.52 2.19 -7.17
CA GLN A 39 7.69 1.68 -8.54
C GLN A 39 8.66 2.51 -9.39
N ALA A 40 9.00 3.72 -8.99
CA ALA A 40 9.87 4.61 -9.75
C ALA A 40 10.81 5.37 -8.81
N ALA A 41 11.95 5.84 -9.33
CA ALA A 41 12.88 6.69 -8.60
C ALA A 41 12.20 7.96 -8.04
N HIS A 42 11.20 8.49 -8.73
CA HIS A 42 10.38 9.59 -8.21
C HIS A 42 9.66 9.25 -6.89
N HIS A 43 9.26 8.00 -6.67
CA HIS A 43 8.68 7.60 -5.38
C HIS A 43 9.74 7.55 -4.28
N TRP A 44 11.00 7.29 -4.62
CA TRP A 44 12.12 7.37 -3.67
C TRP A 44 12.37 8.82 -3.24
N ASP A 45 12.24 9.76 -4.17
CA ASP A 45 12.34 11.20 -3.90
C ASP A 45 11.22 11.69 -2.97
N ILE A 46 9.96 11.34 -3.26
CA ILE A 46 8.83 11.64 -2.36
C ILE A 46 9.06 11.06 -0.96
N LEU A 47 9.56 9.83 -0.86
CA LEU A 47 9.87 9.20 0.42
C LEU A 47 11.01 9.94 1.15
N ALA A 48 12.06 10.32 0.43
CA ALA A 48 13.20 11.03 0.97
C ALA A 48 12.80 12.40 1.52
N GLU A 49 11.93 13.12 0.80
CA GLU A 49 11.36 14.39 1.25
C GLU A 49 10.53 14.23 2.53
N ASP A 50 9.63 13.24 2.58
CA ASP A 50 8.80 12.94 3.76
C ASP A 50 9.65 12.58 4.98
N VAL A 51 10.68 11.75 4.79
CA VAL A 51 11.61 11.37 5.85
C VAL A 51 12.39 12.59 6.34
N ALA A 52 12.91 13.42 5.44
CA ALA A 52 13.63 14.64 5.80
C ALA A 52 12.73 15.63 6.58
N GLU A 53 11.45 15.75 6.19
CA GLU A 53 10.48 16.57 6.90
C GLU A 53 10.19 16.03 8.31
N GLN A 54 10.04 14.72 8.46
CA GLN A 54 9.83 14.09 9.77
C GLN A 54 11.05 14.25 10.68
N ILE A 55 12.27 14.15 10.12
CA ILE A 55 13.51 14.44 10.85
C ILE A 55 13.48 15.88 11.33
N ARG A 56 13.19 16.85 10.45
CA ARG A 56 13.09 18.29 10.80
C ARG A 56 12.12 18.52 11.95
N LEU A 57 10.92 17.95 11.85
CA LEU A 57 9.87 18.10 12.87
C LEU A 57 10.30 17.49 14.20
N THR A 58 10.89 16.29 14.18
CA THR A 58 11.38 15.62 15.40
C THR A 58 12.49 16.42 16.07
N LEU A 59 13.47 16.89 15.30
CA LEU A 59 14.56 17.73 15.83
C LEU A 59 14.04 19.05 16.39
N THR A 60 13.05 19.67 15.74
CA THR A 60 12.44 20.91 16.22
C THR A 60 11.71 20.69 17.55
N GLN A 61 10.89 19.63 17.64
CA GLN A 61 10.12 19.31 18.84
C GLN A 61 11.01 18.91 20.02
N ALA A 62 12.10 18.20 19.74
CA ALA A 62 13.05 17.75 20.74
C ALA A 62 14.12 18.81 21.11
N GLY A 63 14.13 19.97 20.43
CA GLY A 63 15.08 21.05 20.71
C GLY A 63 16.50 20.84 20.16
N TYR A 64 16.68 19.93 19.19
CA TYR A 64 17.97 19.56 18.59
C TYR A 64 18.21 20.18 17.20
N LEU A 65 17.45 21.18 16.79
CA LEU A 65 17.55 21.74 15.42
C LEU A 65 18.95 22.34 15.13
N SER A 66 19.67 22.82 16.15
CA SER A 66 21.04 23.33 16.03
C SER A 66 22.10 22.23 16.04
N GLN A 67 21.76 21.00 16.44
CA GLN A 67 22.69 19.89 16.49
C GLN A 67 22.90 19.34 15.08
N PRO A 68 24.15 19.14 14.62
CA PRO A 68 24.39 18.54 13.33
C PRO A 68 23.90 17.09 13.29
N VAL A 69 23.44 16.68 12.12
CA VAL A 69 22.93 15.33 11.84
C VAL A 69 23.89 14.64 10.87
N TYR A 70 24.38 13.47 11.26
CA TYR A 70 25.18 12.60 10.39
C TYR A 70 24.29 11.49 9.85
N VAL A 71 24.15 11.42 8.52
CA VAL A 71 23.45 10.31 7.87
C VAL A 71 24.46 9.18 7.64
N GLN A 72 24.21 8.04 8.27
CA GLN A 72 25.02 6.85 8.07
C GLN A 72 24.80 6.31 6.64
N PRO A 73 25.87 6.16 5.83
CA PRO A 73 25.75 5.60 4.51
C PRO A 73 25.31 4.13 4.57
N PRO A 74 24.58 3.64 3.55
CA PRO A 74 23.99 2.30 3.56
C PRO A 74 25.04 1.18 3.67
N CYS A 75 26.20 1.34 3.03
CA CYS A 75 27.37 0.42 3.05
C CYS A 75 27.98 0.20 4.43
N GLY A 76 27.56 0.94 5.46
CA GLY A 76 28.17 0.85 6.78
C GLY A 76 29.62 1.33 6.83
N ALA A 77 30.12 1.97 5.75
CA ALA A 77 31.43 2.59 5.72
C ALA A 77 31.53 3.60 6.88
N PRO A 78 32.52 3.46 7.78
CA PRO A 78 32.66 4.34 8.92
C PRO A 78 33.07 5.76 8.51
N PHE A 79 33.72 5.90 7.35
CA PHE A 79 34.17 7.16 6.74
C PHE A 79 34.20 7.02 5.21
N GLY A 80 33.69 8.01 4.48
CA GLY A 80 33.79 8.10 3.02
C GLY A 80 32.57 7.64 2.23
N GLU A 81 32.66 7.82 0.92
CA GLU A 81 31.69 7.33 -0.07
C GLU A 81 31.71 5.80 -0.11
N CYS A 82 30.55 5.18 -0.35
CA CYS A 82 30.48 3.73 -0.52
C CYS A 82 31.31 3.31 -1.73
N ALA A 83 32.00 2.17 -1.66
CA ALA A 83 32.68 1.67 -2.85
C ALA A 83 31.62 1.28 -3.90
N PRO A 84 31.92 1.50 -5.20
CA PRO A 84 31.00 1.15 -6.27
C PRO A 84 30.56 -0.32 -6.18
N HIS A 85 29.25 -0.57 -6.32
CA HIS A 85 28.63 -1.90 -6.26
C HIS A 85 28.65 -2.61 -4.90
N GLU A 86 28.97 -1.93 -3.79
CA GLU A 86 28.79 -2.55 -2.46
C GLU A 86 27.35 -2.44 -1.95
N GLU A 87 26.50 -1.65 -2.62
CA GLU A 87 25.16 -1.31 -2.15
C GLU A 87 24.05 -1.52 -3.18
N ALA A 88 22.82 -1.60 -2.66
CA ALA A 88 21.63 -1.70 -3.50
C ALA A 88 21.36 -0.34 -4.19
N PRO A 89 20.94 -0.32 -5.48
CA PRO A 89 20.63 0.93 -6.19
C PRO A 89 19.65 1.84 -5.46
N PHE A 90 18.65 1.26 -4.78
CA PHE A 90 17.73 1.99 -3.92
C PHE A 90 18.45 2.68 -2.76
N GLY A 91 19.38 1.97 -2.10
CA GLY A 91 20.08 2.49 -0.91
C GLY A 91 20.92 3.71 -1.24
N GLU A 92 21.67 3.66 -2.34
CA GLU A 92 22.48 4.76 -2.85
C GLU A 92 21.61 5.96 -3.26
N GLY A 93 20.64 5.74 -4.15
CA GLY A 93 19.76 6.83 -4.60
C GLY A 93 18.94 7.44 -3.47
N PHE A 94 18.44 6.63 -2.54
CA PHE A 94 17.68 7.13 -1.38
C PHE A 94 18.55 7.96 -0.43
N TYR A 95 19.81 7.56 -0.23
CA TYR A 95 20.76 8.31 0.59
C TYR A 95 21.01 9.72 0.03
N ASP A 96 21.30 9.83 -1.28
CA ASP A 96 21.58 11.10 -1.94
C ASP A 96 20.37 12.04 -1.97
N LEU A 97 19.19 11.49 -2.28
CA LEU A 97 17.93 12.23 -2.26
C LEU A 97 17.64 12.76 -0.85
N MET A 98 17.81 11.92 0.18
CA MET A 98 17.56 12.30 1.57
C MET A 98 18.55 13.39 2.04
N LEU A 99 19.84 13.27 1.71
CA LEU A 99 20.83 14.31 2.01
C LEU A 99 20.44 15.64 1.36
N THR A 100 20.06 15.61 0.08
CA THR A 100 19.62 16.79 -0.67
C THR A 100 18.43 17.46 0.03
N HIS A 101 17.41 16.69 0.40
CA HIS A 101 16.23 17.22 1.10
C HIS A 101 16.54 17.75 2.51
N LEU A 102 17.44 17.10 3.26
CA LEU A 102 17.85 17.59 4.58
C LEU A 102 18.54 18.95 4.49
N VAL A 103 19.46 19.12 3.54
CA VAL A 103 20.14 20.39 3.28
C VAL A 103 19.15 21.46 2.82
N ASN A 104 18.26 21.13 1.87
CA ASN A 104 17.23 22.05 1.39
C ASN A 104 16.26 22.50 2.51
N LYS A 105 16.05 21.66 3.52
CA LYS A 105 15.24 21.97 4.71
C LYS A 105 16.01 22.69 5.81
N ASN A 106 17.22 23.19 5.52
CA ASN A 106 18.11 23.91 6.45
C ASN A 106 18.51 23.10 7.69
N ILE A 107 18.58 21.77 7.57
CA ILE A 107 19.15 20.92 8.62
C ILE A 107 20.66 20.91 8.43
N ASN A 108 21.40 21.12 9.52
CA ASN A 108 22.86 21.05 9.49
C ASN A 108 23.29 19.58 9.34
N VAL A 109 23.76 19.19 8.16
CA VAL A 109 24.22 17.83 7.88
C VAL A 109 25.73 17.75 8.07
N ALA A 110 26.18 16.92 8.99
CA ALA A 110 27.60 16.68 9.20
C ALA A 110 28.15 15.61 8.25
N ILE A 111 29.37 15.85 7.79
CA ILE A 111 30.16 14.89 6.99
C ILE A 111 30.81 13.83 7.91
N GLN A 112 31.03 14.17 9.18
CA GLN A 112 31.63 13.29 10.17
C GLN A 112 30.64 12.96 11.28
N ARG A 113 30.80 11.76 11.86
CA ARG A 113 29.93 11.25 12.93
C ARG A 113 30.11 12.00 14.27
N GLU A 114 31.26 12.62 14.45
CA GLU A 114 31.69 13.18 15.73
C GLU A 114 30.76 14.33 16.17
N LYS A 115 30.22 14.21 17.39
CA LYS A 115 29.27 15.17 17.96
C LYS A 115 28.02 15.40 17.09
N ALA A 116 27.63 14.46 16.23
CA ALA A 116 26.42 14.56 15.42
C ALA A 116 25.38 13.52 15.83
N LEU A 117 24.10 13.85 15.64
CA LEU A 117 23.00 12.88 15.77
C LEU A 117 23.04 11.90 14.61
N ILE A 118 22.93 10.61 14.90
CA ILE A 118 23.13 9.58 13.88
C ILE A 118 21.78 9.20 13.28
N VAL A 119 21.57 9.54 12.01
CA VAL A 119 20.47 9.03 11.21
C VAL A 119 20.91 7.71 10.58
N LYS A 120 20.15 6.66 10.84
CA LYS A 120 20.33 5.35 10.21
C LYS A 120 19.05 4.95 9.48
N THR A 121 19.21 4.59 8.20
CA THR A 121 18.17 4.01 7.36
C THR A 121 18.43 2.51 7.20
N LYS A 122 17.37 1.72 7.07
CA LYS A 122 17.43 0.29 6.81
C LYS A 122 16.32 -0.09 5.85
N ALA A 123 16.66 -0.71 4.72
CA ALA A 123 15.71 -1.35 3.84
C ALA A 123 15.73 -2.88 4.07
N GLN A 124 14.57 -3.51 4.09
CA GLN A 124 14.44 -4.96 4.18
C GLN A 124 13.37 -5.44 3.20
N VAL A 125 13.77 -6.25 2.24
CA VAL A 125 12.85 -6.87 1.27
C VAL A 125 12.20 -8.10 1.88
N VAL A 126 10.90 -8.24 1.68
CA VAL A 126 10.08 -9.38 2.09
C VAL A 126 9.39 -9.95 0.85
N TYR A 127 9.56 -11.25 0.63
CA TYR A 127 8.96 -11.95 -0.51
C TYR A 127 7.88 -12.94 -0.02
N HIS A 128 6.69 -12.83 -0.60
CA HIS A 128 5.53 -13.65 -0.33
C HIS A 128 5.38 -14.70 -1.45
N ARG A 129 5.43 -15.99 -1.13
CA ARG A 129 5.38 -17.05 -2.16
C ARG A 129 3.99 -17.30 -2.74
N GLU A 130 2.94 -17.03 -1.96
CA GLU A 130 1.57 -17.33 -2.37
C GLU A 130 0.92 -16.20 -3.15
N LYS A 131 0.17 -16.58 -4.19
CA LYS A 131 -0.65 -15.63 -4.95
C LYS A 131 -1.79 -15.14 -4.08
N ARG A 132 -1.69 -13.88 -3.66
CA ARG A 132 -2.74 -13.22 -2.88
C ARG A 132 -3.82 -12.70 -3.82
N LEU A 133 -5.00 -13.30 -3.76
CA LEU A 133 -6.18 -12.81 -4.47
C LEU A 133 -6.73 -11.58 -3.73
N THR A 134 -6.70 -10.42 -4.38
CA THR A 134 -7.40 -9.24 -3.90
C THR A 134 -8.72 -9.06 -4.61
N ARG A 135 -9.75 -8.77 -3.81
CA ARG A 135 -11.01 -8.26 -4.35
C ARG A 135 -10.74 -6.86 -4.89
N HIS A 136 -10.70 -6.72 -6.21
CA HIS A 136 -10.51 -5.44 -6.90
C HIS A 136 -11.63 -4.44 -6.57
N PHE A 137 -12.83 -4.92 -6.26
CA PHE A 137 -13.97 -4.08 -5.93
C PHE A 137 -13.99 -3.71 -4.44
N ARG A 138 -14.13 -2.41 -4.16
CA ARG A 138 -14.38 -1.91 -2.80
C ARG A 138 -15.57 -2.68 -2.16
N PRO A 139 -15.50 -3.00 -0.86
CA PRO A 139 -16.61 -3.59 -0.15
C PRO A 139 -17.90 -2.77 -0.38
N GLY A 140 -18.99 -3.44 -0.73
CA GLY A 140 -20.29 -2.81 -0.98
C GLY A 140 -20.57 -2.39 -2.43
N LEU A 141 -19.57 -2.33 -3.33
CA LEU A 141 -19.84 -1.96 -4.73
C LEU A 141 -20.74 -2.97 -5.44
N ILE A 142 -20.46 -4.27 -5.34
CA ILE A 142 -21.28 -5.31 -5.97
C ILE A 142 -22.73 -5.26 -5.45
N SER A 143 -22.89 -5.09 -4.14
CA SER A 143 -24.21 -4.97 -3.52
C SER A 143 -24.93 -3.69 -3.95
N GLY A 144 -24.22 -2.56 -4.03
CA GLY A 144 -24.78 -1.29 -4.50
C GLY A 144 -25.16 -1.30 -5.99
N VAL A 145 -24.35 -1.94 -6.83
CA VAL A 145 -24.67 -2.17 -8.25
C VAL A 145 -25.92 -3.03 -8.38
N ALA A 146 -26.00 -4.13 -7.62
CA ALA A 146 -27.14 -5.03 -7.65
C ALA A 146 -28.44 -4.35 -7.17
N THR A 147 -28.38 -3.53 -6.12
CA THR A 147 -29.56 -2.78 -5.65
C THR A 147 -30.00 -1.71 -6.64
N LEU A 148 -29.06 -0.98 -7.25
CA LEU A 148 -29.38 0.00 -8.29
C LEU A 148 -29.97 -0.66 -9.54
N ALA A 149 -29.40 -1.78 -10.00
CA ALA A 149 -29.93 -2.53 -11.14
C ALA A 149 -31.35 -3.05 -10.86
N ALA A 150 -31.61 -3.58 -9.66
CA ALA A 150 -32.94 -4.01 -9.26
C ALA A 150 -33.94 -2.83 -9.21
N GLY A 151 -33.52 -1.68 -8.69
CA GLY A 151 -34.34 -0.46 -8.66
C GLY A 151 -34.70 0.05 -10.05
N LEU A 152 -33.71 0.12 -10.96
CA LEU A 152 -33.94 0.53 -12.35
C LEU A 152 -34.84 -0.46 -13.11
N ALA A 153 -34.65 -1.77 -12.90
CA ALA A 153 -35.51 -2.79 -13.48
C ALA A 153 -36.97 -2.65 -13.01
N TRP A 154 -37.19 -2.28 -11.74
CA TRP A 154 -38.52 -1.99 -11.22
C TRP A 154 -39.14 -0.77 -11.89
N VAL A 155 -38.39 0.34 -12.01
CA VAL A 155 -38.86 1.57 -12.67
C VAL A 155 -39.20 1.32 -14.14
N ILE A 156 -38.36 0.57 -14.87
CA ILE A 156 -38.62 0.19 -16.26
C ILE A 156 -39.90 -0.66 -16.36
N ARG A 157 -40.09 -1.63 -15.46
CA ARG A 157 -41.30 -2.46 -15.43
C ARG A 157 -42.54 -1.60 -15.18
N ASP A 158 -42.48 -0.68 -14.23
CA ASP A 158 -43.60 0.20 -13.87
C ASP A 158 -43.98 1.12 -15.04
N ALA A 159 -42.99 1.76 -15.66
CA ALA A 159 -43.17 2.61 -16.84
C ALA A 159 -43.78 1.85 -18.04
N ARG A 160 -43.48 0.55 -18.19
CA ARG A 160 -44.05 -0.29 -19.24
C ARG A 160 -45.49 -0.75 -18.96
N VAL A 161 -45.84 -0.99 -17.70
CA VAL A 161 -47.17 -1.52 -17.31
C VAL A 161 -48.18 -0.40 -17.10
N TYR A 162 -47.76 0.72 -16.51
CA TYR A 162 -48.63 1.82 -16.11
C TYR A 162 -48.37 3.13 -16.86
N GLY A 163 -47.20 3.27 -17.50
CA GLY A 163 -46.82 4.46 -18.27
C GLY A 163 -47.10 4.33 -19.77
N GLY A 164 -46.74 5.38 -20.50
CA GLY A 164 -46.77 5.40 -21.97
C GLY A 164 -45.39 5.16 -22.58
N TRP A 165 -45.33 5.10 -23.92
CA TRP A 165 -44.08 4.87 -24.67
C TRP A 165 -42.97 5.89 -24.34
N LYS A 166 -43.36 7.13 -24.00
CA LYS A 166 -42.42 8.20 -23.61
C LYS A 166 -41.79 7.92 -22.23
N ASP A 167 -42.56 7.39 -21.28
CA ASP A 167 -42.09 7.09 -19.93
C ASP A 167 -41.17 5.88 -19.92
N GLU A 168 -41.49 4.85 -20.72
CA GLU A 168 -40.62 3.69 -20.94
C GLU A 168 -39.29 4.13 -21.58
N GLY A 169 -39.32 5.00 -22.60
CA GLY A 169 -38.12 5.55 -23.23
C GLY A 169 -37.25 6.32 -22.24
N LEU A 170 -37.85 7.16 -21.40
CA LEU A 170 -37.13 7.90 -20.36
C LEU A 170 -36.48 6.96 -19.33
N ALA A 171 -37.19 5.93 -18.87
CA ALA A 171 -36.66 4.94 -17.92
C ALA A 171 -35.43 4.19 -18.48
N TRP A 172 -35.47 3.79 -19.75
CA TRP A 172 -34.32 3.16 -20.42
C TRP A 172 -33.13 4.12 -20.58
N THR A 173 -33.37 5.38 -20.93
CA THR A 173 -32.28 6.37 -21.01
C THR A 173 -31.63 6.62 -19.65
N ALA A 174 -32.42 6.71 -18.58
CA ALA A 174 -31.91 6.87 -17.22
C ALA A 174 -31.07 5.65 -16.78
N ALA A 175 -31.52 4.44 -17.13
CA ALA A 175 -30.77 3.21 -16.85
C ALA A 175 -29.46 3.15 -17.64
N ALA A 176 -29.45 3.55 -18.91
CA ALA A 176 -28.26 3.59 -19.75
C ALA A 176 -27.22 4.58 -19.21
N LEU A 177 -27.65 5.80 -18.83
CA LEU A 177 -26.77 6.81 -18.23
C LEU A 177 -26.19 6.33 -16.89
N THR A 178 -27.03 5.74 -16.03
CA THR A 178 -26.58 5.20 -14.74
C THR A 178 -25.59 4.05 -14.93
N GLY A 179 -25.86 3.17 -15.91
CA GLY A 179 -24.97 2.08 -16.29
C GLY A 179 -23.61 2.57 -16.78
N ALA A 180 -23.57 3.63 -17.59
CA ALA A 180 -22.33 4.24 -18.08
C ALA A 180 -21.50 4.85 -16.94
N VAL A 181 -22.12 5.62 -16.03
CA VAL A 181 -21.43 6.18 -14.85
C VAL A 181 -20.85 5.08 -13.96
N LEU A 182 -21.63 4.02 -13.74
CA LEU A 182 -21.20 2.87 -12.95
C LEU A 182 -20.06 2.11 -13.64
N TRP A 183 -20.10 1.97 -14.96
CA TRP A 183 -19.03 1.36 -15.74
C TRP A 183 -17.74 2.17 -15.64
N ASP A 184 -17.78 3.47 -15.88
CA ASP A 184 -16.60 4.33 -15.81
C ASP A 184 -15.99 4.38 -14.41
N THR A 185 -16.83 4.44 -13.37
CA THR A 185 -16.35 4.43 -11.99
C THR A 185 -15.74 3.09 -11.61
N THR A 186 -16.33 1.96 -12.01
CA THR A 186 -15.83 0.62 -11.68
C THR A 186 -14.57 0.26 -12.47
N THR A 187 -14.49 0.65 -13.75
CA THR A 187 -13.32 0.42 -14.60
C THR A 187 -12.18 1.39 -14.29
N GLY A 188 -12.46 2.66 -13.99
CA GLY A 188 -11.44 3.64 -13.55
C GLY A 188 -10.82 3.31 -12.19
N MET A 189 -11.53 2.54 -11.35
CA MET A 189 -10.97 1.98 -10.11
C MET A 189 -10.17 0.69 -10.32
N SER A 190 -10.22 0.09 -11.50
CA SER A 190 -9.42 -1.06 -11.86
C SER A 190 -8.06 -0.57 -12.34
N THR A 191 -7.05 -0.59 -11.47
CA THR A 191 -5.66 -0.42 -11.90
C THR A 191 -5.32 -1.52 -12.91
N LYS A 192 -4.66 -1.18 -14.02
CA LYS A 192 -4.21 -2.11 -15.08
C LYS A 192 -3.16 -3.14 -14.62
N GLU A 193 -3.09 -3.44 -13.33
CA GLU A 193 -2.45 -4.65 -12.86
C GLU A 193 -3.40 -5.78 -13.22
N GLY A 194 -2.94 -6.72 -14.04
CA GLY A 194 -3.79 -7.77 -14.60
C GLY A 194 -4.44 -8.65 -13.52
N PRO A 195 -5.09 -9.75 -13.94
CA PRO A 195 -5.70 -10.74 -13.02
C PRO A 195 -4.76 -11.30 -11.94
N SER A 196 -3.46 -11.03 -12.04
CA SER A 196 -2.37 -11.50 -11.21
C SER A 196 -2.06 -10.57 -10.03
N GLY A 197 -2.99 -10.48 -9.09
CA GLY A 197 -2.68 -10.33 -7.66
C GLY A 197 -1.91 -9.10 -7.18
N VAL A 198 -1.84 -8.99 -5.86
CA VAL A 198 -0.93 -8.07 -5.15
C VAL A 198 0.51 -8.45 -5.46
N PRO A 199 1.46 -7.50 -5.59
CA PRO A 199 2.87 -7.85 -5.73
C PRO A 199 3.34 -8.81 -4.64
N HIS A 200 4.22 -9.74 -5.00
CA HIS A 200 4.81 -10.71 -4.07
C HIS A 200 5.89 -10.06 -3.21
N SER A 201 6.45 -8.95 -3.66
CA SER A 201 7.56 -8.27 -3.02
C SER A 201 7.10 -7.00 -2.29
N GLU A 202 7.54 -6.87 -1.05
CA GLU A 202 7.36 -5.69 -0.19
C GLU A 202 8.72 -5.23 0.33
N VAL A 203 8.87 -3.94 0.58
CA VAL A 203 10.04 -3.38 1.26
C VAL A 203 9.60 -2.68 2.55
N ILE A 204 10.29 -3.03 3.63
CA ILE A 204 10.16 -2.39 4.93
C ILE A 204 11.32 -1.40 5.06
N ILE A 205 11.00 -0.12 5.24
CA ILE A 205 11.97 0.95 5.36
C ILE A 205 11.90 1.48 6.78
N THR A 206 13.02 1.43 7.49
CA THR A 206 13.14 1.95 8.84
C THR A 206 14.11 3.12 8.85
N THR A 207 13.64 4.28 9.32
CA THR A 207 14.49 5.44 9.59
C THR A 207 14.57 5.65 11.10
N SER A 208 15.77 5.91 11.61
CA SER A 208 15.98 6.20 13.02
C SER A 208 17.00 7.29 13.25
N ILE A 209 16.74 8.16 14.22
CA ILE A 209 17.69 9.14 14.75
C ILE A 209 18.11 8.65 16.12
N ARG A 210 19.42 8.50 16.33
CA ARG A 210 20.00 8.09 17.61
C ARG A 210 20.83 9.21 18.20
N ASP A 211 20.67 9.37 19.51
CA ASP A 211 21.54 10.18 20.36
C ASP A 211 22.19 9.25 21.39
N TYR A 212 23.45 8.88 21.16
CA TYR A 212 24.24 7.89 21.92
C TYR A 212 23.49 6.59 22.29
N ASN A 213 22.71 6.61 23.36
CA ASN A 213 22.01 5.45 23.93
C ASN A 213 20.48 5.49 23.80
N ALA A 214 19.91 6.53 23.17
CA ALA A 214 18.47 6.70 22.99
C ALA A 214 18.10 6.91 21.52
N TYR A 215 16.88 6.50 21.16
CA TYR A 215 16.26 6.88 19.90
C TYR A 215 15.49 8.17 20.10
N LEU A 216 15.87 9.22 19.37
CA LEU A 216 15.06 10.43 19.25
C LEU A 216 13.87 10.19 18.30
N MET A 217 14.10 9.36 17.27
CA MET A 217 13.09 8.97 16.30
C MET A 217 13.34 7.52 15.85
N ARG A 218 12.26 6.76 15.67
CA ARG A 218 12.30 5.49 14.93
C ARG A 218 10.96 5.25 14.26
N LYS A 219 10.95 5.27 12.93
CA LYS A 219 9.76 5.03 12.12
C LYS A 219 10.00 3.87 11.17
N THR A 220 8.97 3.05 10.96
CA THR A 220 9.01 1.89 10.06
C THR A 220 7.79 1.95 9.15
N ASP A 221 8.04 2.06 7.85
CA ASP A 221 7.03 2.15 6.81
C ASP A 221 7.16 0.95 5.86
N ILE A 222 6.04 0.52 5.26
CA ILE A 222 5.98 -0.68 4.41
C ILE A 222 5.37 -0.33 3.05
N TYR A 223 6.06 -0.70 1.98
CA TYR A 223 5.67 -0.40 0.62
C TYR A 223 5.67 -1.67 -0.24
N TYR A 224 4.72 -1.75 -1.16
CA TYR A 224 4.78 -2.74 -2.24
C TYR A 224 5.81 -2.31 -3.27
N ILE A 225 6.54 -3.26 -3.84
CA ILE A 225 7.44 -3.02 -4.98
C ILE A 225 7.01 -3.91 -6.13
N ASN A 226 7.41 -3.54 -7.36
CA ASN A 226 7.16 -4.40 -8.50
C ASN A 226 8.05 -5.65 -8.40
N ASP A 227 7.48 -6.82 -8.68
CA ASP A 227 8.19 -8.09 -8.60
C ASP A 227 9.34 -8.16 -9.62
N ALA A 228 9.22 -7.47 -10.77
CA ALA A 228 10.30 -7.40 -11.76
C ALA A 228 11.47 -6.51 -11.32
N ASP A 229 11.21 -5.56 -10.41
CA ASP A 229 12.15 -4.50 -10.01
C ASP A 229 12.73 -4.74 -8.61
N TYR A 230 12.53 -5.95 -8.06
CA TYR A 230 12.99 -6.31 -6.71
C TYR A 230 14.51 -6.19 -6.54
N TRP A 231 15.26 -6.32 -7.64
CA TRP A 231 16.72 -6.26 -7.66
C TRP A 231 17.27 -4.88 -7.25
N HIS A 232 16.49 -3.79 -7.39
CA HIS A 232 16.88 -2.46 -6.91
C HIS A 232 17.15 -2.42 -5.40
N TYR A 233 16.63 -3.38 -4.65
CA TYR A 233 16.69 -3.45 -3.19
C TYR A 233 17.63 -4.57 -2.69
N GLN A 234 18.37 -5.21 -3.59
CA GLN A 234 19.35 -6.24 -3.25
C GLN A 234 20.75 -5.70 -3.49
N THR A 235 21.66 -5.99 -2.56
CA THR A 235 23.07 -5.78 -2.80
C THR A 235 23.53 -6.79 -3.87
N PRO A 236 24.30 -6.38 -4.88
CA PRO A 236 24.82 -7.31 -5.86
C PRO A 236 25.74 -8.34 -5.16
N PRO A 237 25.80 -9.58 -5.66
CA PRO A 237 26.69 -10.59 -5.08
C PRO A 237 28.14 -10.11 -5.14
N PRO A 238 28.97 -10.44 -4.13
CA PRO A 238 30.38 -10.06 -4.14
C PRO A 238 31.06 -10.60 -5.40
N VAL A 239 31.98 -9.81 -5.96
CA VAL A 239 32.75 -10.20 -7.15
C VAL A 239 33.48 -11.51 -6.86
N GLN A 240 33.22 -12.55 -7.66
CA GLN A 240 33.95 -13.81 -7.55
C GLN A 240 35.35 -13.64 -8.12
N VAL A 241 36.36 -13.67 -7.25
CA VAL A 241 37.76 -13.72 -7.67
C VAL A 241 38.08 -15.17 -8.06
N ILE A 242 38.32 -15.39 -9.35
CA ILE A 242 38.82 -16.68 -9.84
C ILE A 242 40.34 -16.59 -9.85
N ASP A 243 41.00 -17.37 -9.00
CA ASP A 243 42.45 -17.57 -9.09
C ASP A 243 42.75 -18.31 -10.40
N VAL A 244 43.23 -17.56 -11.40
CA VAL A 244 43.81 -18.14 -12.61
C VAL A 244 45.15 -18.73 -12.20
N ARG A 245 45.16 -20.01 -11.85
CA ARG A 245 46.41 -20.76 -11.70
C ARG A 245 46.97 -21.01 -13.09
N ASP A 246 48.11 -20.38 -13.39
CA ASP A 246 48.90 -20.69 -14.58
C ASP A 246 49.24 -22.19 -14.57
N SER A 247 48.77 -22.90 -15.59
CA SER A 247 49.03 -24.32 -15.85
C SER A 247 50.39 -24.54 -16.51
#